data_AF-F1LCQ2-F1
#
_entry.id   AF-F1LCQ2-F1
#
_cell.length_a   1.000
_cell.length_b   1.000
_cell.length_c   1.000
_cell.angle_alpha   90.00
_cell.angle_beta   90.00
_cell.angle_gamma   90.00
#
_symmetry.space_group_name_H-M   'P 1'
#
loop_
_entity.id
_entity.type
_entity.pdbx_description
1 polymer ?
#
loop_
_entity_poly.entity_id
_entity_poly.type
_entity_poly.pdbx_seq_one_letter_code
_entity_poly.pdbx_strand_id
1 'polypeptide(L)'
;MLQNLYSLEARNNLLENLPKSFAMLSKLQTINLSGNRFTHMPHVLFQLKAVRALFMGGNLIETVPNAIGTMLSLDVLYLGGNRLHEVPATIGRLHNLTVLSLCSNQLETIPTTIAPILNRSELLHFTAICSEHCQLRSYVCVICNISAFVIISTREQFRARYELRAANAERASSKNR
;
A
#
# COMPACT_ATOMS: atom_id res chain seq x y z
N MET A 1 -17.84 -20.29 6.70
CA MET A 1 -17.73 -19.01 5.95
C MET A 1 -16.85 -18.05 6.75
N LEU A 2 -15.83 -17.43 6.13
CA LEU A 2 -14.82 -16.58 6.79
C LEU A 2 -15.29 -15.13 7.05
N GLN A 3 -16.58 -14.91 7.34
CA GLN A 3 -17.18 -13.56 7.44
C GLN A 3 -16.63 -12.69 8.59
N ASN A 4 -15.84 -13.28 9.50
CA ASN A 4 -15.20 -12.59 10.61
C ASN A 4 -13.69 -12.37 10.40
N LEU A 5 -13.16 -12.66 9.21
CA LEU A 5 -11.74 -12.50 8.93
C LEU A 5 -11.36 -11.01 8.95
N TYR A 6 -10.40 -10.67 9.82
CA TYR A 6 -9.89 -9.30 10.02
C TYR A 6 -8.56 -9.04 9.29
N SER A 7 -7.71 -10.07 9.23
CA SER A 7 -6.43 -10.03 8.52
C SER A 7 -6.28 -11.23 7.60
N LEU A 8 -5.73 -11.00 6.41
CA LEU A 8 -5.35 -12.05 5.47
C LEU A 8 -3.87 -11.92 5.11
N GLU A 9 -3.12 -12.99 5.37
CA GLU A 9 -1.74 -13.16 4.94
C GLU A 9 -1.67 -14.22 3.83
N ALA A 10 -1.37 -13.81 2.61
CA ALA A 10 -1.20 -14.69 1.45
C ALA A 10 0.05 -14.33 0.62
N ARG A 11 1.08 -13.81 1.29
CA ARG A 11 2.36 -13.41 0.68
C ARG A 11 3.17 -14.59 0.15
N ASN A 12 4.04 -14.35 -0.83
CA ASN A 12 4.99 -15.33 -1.38
C ASN A 12 4.31 -16.59 -1.93
N ASN A 13 3.22 -16.40 -2.68
CA ASN A 13 2.49 -17.48 -3.34
C ASN A 13 2.49 -17.24 -4.86
N LEU A 14 1.68 -18.01 -5.59
CA LEU A 14 1.51 -17.92 -7.03
C LEU A 14 0.15 -17.33 -7.40
N LEU A 15 -0.43 -16.48 -6.55
CA LEU A 15 -1.75 -15.91 -6.81
C LEU A 15 -1.69 -14.92 -7.96
N GLU A 16 -2.60 -15.08 -8.91
CA GLU A 16 -2.78 -14.18 -10.05
C GLU A 16 -4.07 -13.38 -9.95
N ASN A 17 -5.07 -13.90 -9.22
CA ASN A 17 -6.41 -13.32 -9.09
C ASN A 17 -7.02 -13.63 -7.71
N LEU A 18 -8.08 -12.89 -7.38
CA LEU A 18 -8.94 -13.16 -6.22
C LEU A 18 -10.36 -13.51 -6.69
N PRO A 19 -11.04 -14.48 -6.05
CA PRO A 19 -12.39 -14.86 -6.44
C PRO A 19 -13.40 -13.75 -6.11
N LYS A 20 -14.53 -13.69 -6.83
CA LYS A 20 -15.60 -12.69 -6.56
C LYS A 20 -16.15 -12.79 -5.13
N SER A 21 -16.18 -13.98 -4.55
CA SER A 21 -16.61 -14.21 -3.16
C SER A 21 -15.74 -13.49 -2.12
N PHE A 22 -14.54 -13.05 -2.50
CA PHE A 22 -13.66 -12.25 -1.63
C PHE A 22 -14.32 -10.94 -1.19
N ALA A 23 -15.27 -10.42 -1.97
CA ALA A 23 -16.08 -9.24 -1.64
C ALA A 23 -16.89 -9.40 -0.34
N MET A 24 -17.18 -10.66 0.06
CA MET A 24 -17.96 -10.96 1.26
C MET A 24 -17.18 -10.76 2.56
N LEU A 25 -15.86 -10.55 2.48
CA LEU A 25 -14.99 -10.34 3.64
C LEU A 25 -15.05 -8.88 4.12
N SER A 26 -16.25 -8.41 4.44
CA SER A 26 -16.52 -6.99 4.75
C SER A 26 -15.81 -6.45 5.99
N LYS A 27 -15.33 -7.34 6.88
CA LYS A 27 -14.56 -6.99 8.09
C LYS A 27 -13.05 -6.95 7.89
N LEU A 28 -12.56 -7.30 6.70
CA LEU A 28 -11.14 -7.39 6.43
C LEU A 28 -10.49 -6.00 6.47
N GLN A 29 -9.50 -5.85 7.34
CA GLN A 29 -8.79 -4.59 7.56
C GLN A 29 -7.35 -4.64 7.06
N THR A 30 -6.72 -5.81 7.08
CA THR A 30 -5.34 -6.00 6.63
C THR A 30 -5.28 -7.10 5.57
N ILE A 31 -4.64 -6.78 4.45
CA ILE A 31 -4.48 -7.71 3.34
C ILE A 31 -3.04 -7.67 2.86
N ASN A 32 -2.36 -8.80 2.94
CA ASN A 32 -1.01 -8.96 2.42
C ASN A 32 -0.96 -9.97 1.28
N LEU A 33 -0.80 -9.46 0.07
CA LEU A 33 -0.67 -10.18 -1.20
C LEU A 33 0.73 -9.97 -1.81
N SER A 34 1.71 -9.55 -1.03
CA SER A 34 3.06 -9.26 -1.53
C SER A 34 3.77 -10.52 -2.03
N GLY A 35 4.61 -10.43 -3.06
CA GLY A 35 5.34 -11.59 -3.57
C GLY A 35 4.43 -12.60 -4.27
N ASN A 36 3.53 -12.12 -5.13
CA ASN A 36 2.63 -12.96 -5.92
C ASN A 36 2.82 -12.65 -7.41
N ARG A 37 1.85 -13.04 -8.26
CA ARG A 37 1.88 -12.88 -9.71
C ARG A 37 0.77 -11.97 -10.24
N PHE A 38 0.26 -11.06 -9.40
CA PHE A 38 -0.77 -10.12 -9.84
C PHE A 38 -0.20 -9.18 -10.91
N THR A 39 -0.79 -9.18 -12.11
CA THR A 39 -0.48 -8.22 -13.18
C THR A 39 -1.33 -6.95 -13.09
N HIS A 40 -2.42 -7.01 -12.32
CA HIS A 40 -3.34 -5.91 -12.07
C HIS A 40 -3.85 -6.00 -10.63
N MET A 41 -4.32 -4.88 -10.07
CA MET A 41 -5.03 -4.90 -8.80
C MET A 41 -6.44 -5.51 -8.98
N PRO A 42 -6.79 -6.60 -8.27
CA PRO A 42 -8.10 -7.23 -8.39
C PRO A 42 -9.23 -6.26 -8.01
N HIS A 43 -10.23 -6.11 -8.89
CA HIS A 43 -11.32 -5.15 -8.67
C HIS A 43 -12.09 -5.38 -7.36
N VAL A 44 -12.13 -6.62 -6.88
CA VAL A 44 -12.76 -7.00 -5.62
C VAL A 44 -12.17 -6.29 -4.40
N LEU A 45 -10.89 -5.87 -4.44
CA LEU A 45 -10.26 -5.13 -3.35
C LEU A 45 -10.95 -3.78 -3.09
N PHE A 46 -11.42 -3.11 -4.13
CA PHE A 46 -12.05 -1.78 -4.02
C PHE A 46 -13.47 -1.83 -3.42
N GLN A 47 -14.03 -3.03 -3.28
CA GLN A 47 -15.31 -3.27 -2.61
C GLN A 47 -15.15 -3.39 -1.08
N LEU A 48 -13.93 -3.65 -0.59
CA LEU A 48 -13.65 -3.86 0.83
C LEU A 48 -13.41 -2.54 1.56
N LYS A 49 -14.50 -1.92 2.02
CA LYS A 49 -14.48 -0.57 2.62
C LYS A 49 -13.78 -0.47 3.98
N ALA A 50 -13.58 -1.60 4.67
CA ALA A 50 -12.91 -1.66 5.96
C ALA A 50 -11.37 -1.77 5.87
N VAL A 51 -10.81 -1.92 4.68
CA VAL A 51 -9.36 -2.13 4.51
C VAL A 51 -8.58 -0.89 4.91
N ARG A 52 -7.65 -1.08 5.85
CA ARG A 52 -6.74 -0.07 6.40
C ARG A 52 -5.30 -0.27 5.93
N ALA A 53 -4.89 -1.51 5.69
CA ALA A 53 -3.55 -1.82 5.20
C ALA A 53 -3.61 -2.80 4.03
N LEU A 54 -3.05 -2.37 2.89
CA LEU A 54 -2.95 -3.18 1.68
C LEU A 54 -1.49 -3.29 1.24
N PHE A 55 -0.98 -4.51 1.24
CA PHE A 55 0.37 -4.83 0.77
C PHE A 55 0.28 -5.67 -0.50
N MET A 56 0.77 -5.10 -1.61
CA MET A 56 0.85 -5.77 -2.91
C MET A 56 2.24 -5.58 -3.55
N GLY A 57 3.29 -5.39 -2.74
CA GLY A 57 4.64 -5.22 -3.24
C GLY A 57 5.23 -6.53 -3.81
N GLY A 58 6.20 -6.45 -4.72
CA GLY A 58 6.79 -7.64 -5.34
C GLY A 58 5.79 -8.42 -6.20
N ASN A 59 5.01 -7.72 -7.01
CA ASN A 59 4.08 -8.28 -7.99
C ASN A 59 4.46 -7.78 -9.39
N LEU A 60 3.58 -7.98 -10.37
CA LEU A 60 3.78 -7.58 -11.76
C LEU A 60 2.79 -6.48 -12.17
N ILE A 61 2.31 -5.68 -11.22
CA ILE A 61 1.25 -4.70 -11.45
C ILE A 61 1.76 -3.56 -12.34
N GLU A 62 1.09 -3.33 -13.46
CA GLU A 62 1.48 -2.29 -14.43
C GLU A 62 0.71 -0.98 -14.23
N THR A 63 -0.52 -1.07 -13.71
CA THR A 63 -1.38 0.10 -13.50
C THR A 63 -2.11 0.04 -12.15
N VAL A 64 -2.31 1.21 -11.55
CA VAL A 64 -3.21 1.40 -10.40
C VAL A 64 -4.52 1.99 -10.93
N PRO A 65 -5.67 1.32 -10.79
CA PRO A 65 -6.93 1.84 -11.32
C PRO A 65 -7.47 3.00 -10.47
N ASN A 66 -8.25 3.88 -11.10
CA ASN A 66 -8.91 5.01 -10.42
C ASN A 66 -9.78 4.61 -9.21
N ALA A 67 -10.23 3.36 -9.18
CA ALA A 67 -10.98 2.78 -8.06
C ALA A 67 -10.19 2.78 -6.73
N ILE A 68 -8.86 2.92 -6.76
CA ILE A 68 -8.03 3.08 -5.55
C ILE A 68 -8.52 4.25 -4.69
N GLY A 69 -8.97 5.34 -5.31
CA GLY A 69 -9.49 6.52 -4.61
C GLY A 69 -10.83 6.30 -3.89
N THR A 70 -11.40 5.09 -3.94
CA THR A 70 -12.61 4.70 -3.20
C THR A 70 -12.29 3.99 -1.87
N MET A 71 -11.02 3.67 -1.61
CA MET A 71 -10.56 3.00 -0.38
C MET A 71 -10.26 4.01 0.73
N LEU A 72 -11.27 4.80 1.12
CA LEU A 72 -11.09 5.97 2.00
C LEU A 72 -10.58 5.63 3.42
N SER A 73 -10.70 4.38 3.85
CA SER A 73 -10.20 3.88 5.15
C SER A 73 -8.72 3.50 5.13
N LEU A 74 -8.05 3.58 3.97
CA LEU A 74 -6.69 3.08 3.78
C LEU A 74 -5.67 4.01 4.45
N ASP A 75 -4.94 3.45 5.41
CA ASP A 75 -3.83 4.10 6.12
C ASP A 75 -2.48 3.75 5.49
N VAL A 76 -2.35 2.52 4.98
CA VAL A 76 -1.09 1.94 4.50
C VAL A 76 -1.28 1.30 3.12
N LEU A 77 -0.47 1.72 2.15
CA LEU A 77 -0.45 1.17 0.78
C LEU A 77 0.99 0.86 0.35
N TYR A 78 1.29 -0.42 0.16
CA TYR A 78 2.57 -0.89 -0.37
C TYR A 78 2.41 -1.45 -1.78
N LEU A 79 3.01 -0.77 -2.74
CA LEU A 79 3.06 -1.14 -4.17
C LEU A 79 4.50 -1.20 -4.69
N GLY A 80 5.50 -1.20 -3.81
CA GLY A 80 6.91 -1.27 -4.21
C GLY A 80 7.29 -2.59 -4.87
N GLY A 81 8.22 -2.58 -5.84
CA GLY A 81 8.62 -3.77 -6.58
C GLY A 81 7.52 -4.26 -7.53
N ASN A 82 6.93 -3.34 -8.29
CA ASN A 82 5.96 -3.62 -9.35
C ASN A 82 6.47 -3.00 -10.67
N ARG A 83 5.60 -2.88 -11.68
CA ARG A 83 5.90 -2.32 -13.01
C ARG A 83 5.08 -1.06 -13.29
N LEU A 84 4.79 -0.27 -12.26
CA LEU A 84 3.94 0.90 -12.40
C LEU A 84 4.67 2.00 -13.19
N HIS A 85 4.03 2.51 -14.24
CA HIS A 85 4.49 3.67 -15.01
C HIS A 85 3.88 5.00 -14.55
N GLU A 86 2.66 4.93 -14.00
CA GLU A 86 1.95 6.06 -13.43
C GLU A 86 1.15 5.65 -12.20
N VAL A 87 0.73 6.65 -11.44
CA VAL A 87 -0.25 6.51 -10.35
C VAL A 87 -1.38 7.49 -10.61
N PRO A 88 -2.66 7.06 -10.49
CA PRO A 88 -3.78 7.94 -10.81
C PRO A 88 -3.90 9.06 -9.80
N ALA A 89 -4.31 10.25 -10.27
CA ALA A 89 -4.54 11.41 -9.40
C ALA A 89 -5.58 11.16 -8.28
N THR A 90 -6.46 10.17 -8.48
CA THR A 90 -7.46 9.73 -7.49
C THR A 90 -6.86 9.20 -6.19
N ILE A 91 -5.58 8.81 -6.17
CA ILE A 91 -4.88 8.43 -4.93
C ILE A 91 -4.85 9.59 -3.91
N GLY A 92 -4.91 10.84 -4.36
CA GLY A 92 -5.01 12.01 -3.48
C GLY A 92 -6.32 12.10 -2.68
N ARG A 93 -7.32 11.27 -3.01
CA ARG A 93 -8.53 11.11 -2.20
C ARG A 93 -8.31 10.26 -0.96
N LEU A 94 -7.16 9.63 -0.79
CA LEU A 94 -6.86 8.80 0.37
C LEU A 94 -6.38 9.66 1.54
N HIS A 95 -7.29 10.41 2.15
CA HIS A 95 -6.96 11.41 3.18
C HIS A 95 -6.35 10.81 4.45
N ASN A 96 -6.61 9.53 4.71
CA ASN A 96 -6.09 8.77 5.85
C ASN A 96 -4.75 8.09 5.55
N LEU A 97 -4.28 8.11 4.30
CA LEU A 97 -3.05 7.43 3.92
C LEU A 97 -1.86 8.13 4.59
N THR A 98 -1.11 7.36 5.37
CA THR A 98 0.08 7.81 6.11
C THR A 98 1.34 7.07 5.68
N VAL A 99 1.19 5.96 4.95
CA VAL A 99 2.31 5.20 4.39
C VAL A 99 1.99 4.84 2.95
N LEU A 100 2.80 5.33 2.03
CA LEU A 100 2.76 4.98 0.62
C LEU A 100 4.16 4.54 0.17
N SER A 101 4.27 3.30 -0.30
CA SER A 101 5.51 2.78 -0.88
C SER A 101 5.31 2.50 -2.36
N LEU A 102 6.09 3.20 -3.17
CA LEU A 102 6.13 3.06 -4.64
C LEU A 102 7.55 2.75 -5.14
N CYS A 103 8.47 2.39 -4.22
CA CYS A 103 9.86 2.07 -4.53
C CYS A 103 9.99 0.96 -5.58
N SER A 104 11.06 0.96 -6.37
CA SER A 104 11.30 -0.09 -7.38
C SER A 104 10.12 -0.30 -8.33
N ASN A 105 9.64 0.80 -8.92
CA ASN A 105 8.68 0.83 -10.03
C ASN A 105 9.31 1.59 -11.21
N GLN A 106 8.55 1.80 -12.28
CA GLN A 106 8.97 2.47 -13.51
C GLN A 106 8.28 3.84 -13.67
N LEU A 107 8.03 4.51 -12.55
CA LEU A 107 7.26 5.75 -12.49
C LEU A 107 8.04 6.91 -13.10
N GLU A 108 7.52 7.52 -14.16
CA GLU A 108 8.11 8.71 -14.77
C GLU A 108 7.64 10.00 -14.08
N THR A 109 6.41 9.99 -13.60
CA THR A 109 5.78 11.13 -12.93
C THR A 109 5.00 10.68 -11.70
N ILE A 110 4.83 11.59 -10.76
CA ILE A 110 3.99 11.41 -9.58
C ILE A 110 2.93 12.52 -9.62
N PRO A 111 1.62 12.20 -9.50
CA PRO A 111 0.59 13.22 -9.51
C PRO A 111 0.75 14.17 -8.32
N THR A 112 0.56 15.47 -8.56
CA THR A 112 0.65 16.52 -7.52
C THR A 112 -0.36 16.32 -6.39
N THR A 113 -1.42 15.56 -6.64
CA THR A 113 -2.43 15.20 -5.63
C THR A 113 -1.90 14.29 -4.52
N ILE A 114 -0.70 13.72 -4.66
CA ILE A 114 -0.03 12.98 -3.58
C ILE A 114 0.61 13.94 -2.56
N ALA A 115 0.89 15.20 -2.90
CA ALA A 115 1.58 16.14 -2.00
C ALA A 115 0.98 16.26 -0.57
N PRO A 116 -0.36 16.28 -0.37
CA PRO A 116 -0.94 16.29 0.98
C PRO A 116 -0.64 15.02 1.79
N ILE A 117 -0.50 13.87 1.11
CA ILE A 117 -0.09 12.60 1.71
C ILE A 117 1.39 12.73 2.11
N LEU A 118 2.22 13.36 1.26
CA LEU A 118 3.65 13.59 1.52
C LEU A 118 3.91 14.35 2.82
N ASN A 119 3.14 15.40 3.04
CA ASN A 119 3.34 16.29 4.18
C ASN A 119 2.87 15.70 5.52
N ARG A 120 2.15 14.56 5.51
CA ARG A 120 1.55 13.94 6.70
C ARG A 120 2.16 12.60 7.08
N SER A 121 2.99 12.04 6.22
CA SER A 121 3.46 10.66 6.36
C SER A 121 4.81 10.60 7.05
N GLU A 122 4.93 9.77 8.09
CA GLU A 122 6.21 9.54 8.81
C GLU A 122 7.24 8.78 7.96
N LEU A 123 6.81 7.97 6.99
CA LEU A 123 7.67 7.10 6.18
C LEU A 123 7.15 6.98 4.75
N LEU A 124 7.72 7.77 3.85
CA LEU A 124 7.51 7.66 2.40
C LEU A 124 8.79 7.22 1.73
N HIS A 125 8.80 5.98 1.25
CA HIS A 125 9.91 5.47 0.44
C HIS A 125 9.59 5.72 -1.04
N PHE A 126 9.95 6.91 -1.52
CA PHE A 126 10.07 7.19 -2.95
C PHE A 126 11.50 6.85 -3.39
N THR A 127 11.76 5.61 -3.79
CA THR A 127 13.06 5.31 -4.45
C THR A 127 12.97 5.44 -5.98
N ALA A 128 11.84 5.88 -6.53
CA ALA A 128 11.57 5.82 -7.96
C ALA A 128 12.28 6.88 -8.82
N ILE A 129 13.07 7.81 -8.25
CA ILE A 129 13.90 8.72 -9.08
C ILE A 129 15.39 8.33 -9.09
N CYS A 130 15.83 7.40 -8.25
CA CYS A 130 17.23 6.95 -8.27
C CYS A 130 17.41 5.75 -9.20
N SER A 131 17.21 5.95 -10.50
CA SER A 131 18.22 5.42 -11.43
C SER A 131 19.48 6.27 -11.22
N GLU A 132 20.66 5.72 -11.43
CA GLU A 132 21.96 6.34 -11.12
C GLU A 132 22.25 7.68 -11.87
N HIS A 133 21.26 8.28 -12.54
CA HIS A 133 21.37 9.46 -13.42
C HIS A 133 20.21 10.46 -13.24
N CYS A 134 19.90 10.90 -12.02
CA CYS A 134 18.96 12.01 -11.82
C CYS A 134 19.62 13.36 -12.17
N GLN A 135 19.64 13.74 -13.45
CA GLN A 135 20.13 15.04 -13.97
C GLN A 135 19.01 16.08 -14.21
N LEU A 136 17.86 16.02 -13.53
CA LEU A 136 16.79 17.02 -13.71
C LEU A 136 16.99 18.22 -12.77
N ARG A 137 17.54 19.29 -13.32
CA ARG A 137 17.98 20.52 -12.63
C ARG A 137 16.88 21.57 -12.41
N SER A 138 15.60 21.22 -12.53
CA SER A 138 14.50 22.19 -12.47
C SER A 138 13.38 21.84 -11.49
N TYR A 139 13.39 20.62 -10.94
CA TYR A 139 12.59 20.26 -9.79
C TYR A 139 13.56 19.74 -8.75
N VAL A 140 13.83 20.59 -7.76
CA VAL A 140 14.61 20.27 -6.57
C VAL A 140 14.39 18.81 -6.20
N CYS A 141 15.47 18.05 -6.10
CA CYS A 141 15.45 16.71 -5.56
C CYS A 141 14.98 16.80 -4.10
N VAL A 142 13.67 16.79 -3.87
CA VAL A 142 13.03 16.64 -2.56
C VAL A 142 13.32 15.24 -1.98
N ILE A 143 13.96 14.37 -2.78
CA ILE A 143 14.18 12.94 -2.52
C ILE A 143 15.56 12.64 -1.90
N CYS A 144 16.57 13.51 -2.03
CA CYS A 144 17.91 13.26 -1.48
C CYS A 144 18.25 13.95 -0.15
N ASN A 145 17.32 14.68 0.48
CA ASN A 145 17.63 15.45 1.70
C ASN A 145 17.06 14.87 3.00
N ILE A 146 16.54 13.64 2.98
CA ILE A 146 16.25 12.89 4.22
C ILE A 146 17.39 11.91 4.42
N SER A 147 18.31 12.32 5.30
CA SER A 147 19.52 11.62 5.72
C SER A 147 19.35 10.11 5.88
N ALA A 148 20.34 9.39 5.37
CA ALA A 148 20.47 7.95 5.18
C ALA A 148 20.41 7.05 6.45
N PHE A 149 19.72 7.43 7.52
CA PHE A 149 19.82 6.79 8.83
C PHE A 149 18.66 5.85 9.21
N VAL A 150 17.62 5.69 8.38
CA VAL A 150 16.38 4.95 8.78
C VAL A 150 16.17 3.65 7.99
N ILE A 151 17.11 3.25 7.12
CA ILE A 151 16.80 2.30 6.03
C ILE A 151 16.75 0.81 6.45
N ILE A 152 17.26 0.39 7.62
CA ILE A 152 17.40 -1.06 7.89
C ILE A 152 16.51 -1.59 9.03
N SER A 153 15.98 -0.77 9.94
CA SER A 153 15.31 -1.27 11.16
C SER A 153 13.77 -1.34 11.12
N THR A 154 13.10 -0.77 10.12
CA THR A 154 11.66 -0.47 10.22
C THR A 154 10.72 -1.56 9.69
N ARG A 155 11.20 -2.47 8.83
CA ARG A 155 10.35 -3.46 8.15
C ARG A 155 9.77 -4.52 9.11
N GLU A 156 10.54 -4.96 10.10
CA GLU A 156 10.10 -5.96 11.09
C GLU A 156 9.37 -5.32 12.28
N GLN A 157 9.85 -4.17 12.76
CA GLN A 157 9.24 -3.47 13.90
C GLN A 157 7.85 -2.90 13.57
N PHE A 158 7.62 -2.47 12.32
CA PHE A 158 6.32 -1.96 11.90
C PHE A 158 5.28 -3.06 11.74
N ARG A 159 5.67 -4.20 11.13
CA ARG A 159 4.81 -5.38 11.01
C ARG A 159 4.34 -5.86 12.38
N ALA A 160 5.26 -5.96 13.33
CA ALA A 160 4.95 -6.35 14.70
C ALA A 160 3.96 -5.37 15.38
N ARG A 161 4.08 -4.06 15.14
CA ARG A 161 3.17 -3.05 15.72
C ARG A 161 1.78 -3.08 15.11
N TYR A 162 1.64 -3.33 13.80
CA TYR A 162 0.32 -3.40 13.14
C TYR A 162 -0.40 -4.71 13.45
N GLU A 163 0.30 -5.85 13.43
CA GLU A 163 -0.24 -7.14 13.83
C GLU A 163 -0.70 -7.11 15.30
N LEU A 164 0.06 -6.45 16.19
CA LEU A 164 -0.35 -6.23 17.58
C LEU A 164 -1.62 -5.37 17.71
N ARG A 165 -1.76 -4.30 16.91
CA ARG A 165 -2.96 -3.46 16.91
C ARG A 165 -4.18 -4.20 16.37
N ALA A 166 -4.03 -4.99 15.31
CA ALA A 166 -5.08 -5.84 14.77
C ALA A 166 -5.52 -6.90 15.80
N ALA A 167 -4.57 -7.59 16.45
CA ALA A 167 -4.86 -8.58 17.49
C ALA A 167 -5.53 -7.95 18.73
N ASN A 168 -5.16 -6.72 19.10
CA ASN A 168 -5.80 -6.00 20.19
C ASN A 168 -7.23 -5.52 19.83
N ALA A 169 -7.48 -5.14 18.57
CA ALA A 169 -8.82 -4.81 18.10
C ALA A 169 -9.74 -6.05 18.10
N GLU A 170 -9.21 -7.22 17.73
CA GLU A 170 -9.92 -8.50 17.81
C GLU A 170 -10.29 -8.84 19.27
N ARG A 171 -9.34 -8.70 20.21
CA ARG A 171 -9.58 -8.92 21.65
C ARG A 171 -10.58 -7.94 22.27
N ALA A 172 -10.62 -6.69 21.80
CA ALA A 172 -11.61 -5.72 22.23
C ALA A 172 -13.02 -6.08 21.74
N SER A 173 -13.12 -6.62 20.52
CA SER A 173 -14.41 -7.06 19.95
C SER A 173 -14.96 -8.33 20.61
N SER A 174 -14.09 -9.20 21.16
CA SER A 174 -14.52 -10.43 21.85
C SER A 174 -14.92 -10.22 23.32
N LYS A 175 -14.55 -9.09 23.95
CA LYS A 175 -14.90 -8.76 25.34
C LYS A 175 -16.25 -8.06 25.51
N ASN A 176 -16.87 -7.60 24.40
CA ASN A 176 -18.19 -6.98 24.37
C ASN A 176 -19.30 -7.95 23.92
N ARG A 177 -19.10 -9.25 24.11
CA ARG A 177 -20.09 -10.33 23.95
C ARG A 177 -20.24 -11.07 25.27
#